data_AF-A0A2H3EU99-F1
#
_entry.id   AF-A0A2H3EU99-F1
#
_cell.length_a   1.000
_cell.length_b   1.000
_cell.length_c   1.000
_cell.angle_alpha   90.00
_cell.angle_beta   90.00
_cell.angle_gamma   90.00
#
_symmetry.space_group_name_H-M   'P 1'
#
loop_
_entity.id
_entity.type
_entity.pdbx_description
1 polymer ?
#
loop_
_entity_poly.entity_id
_entity_poly.type
_entity_poly.pdbx_seq_one_letter_code
_entity_poly.pdbx_strand_id
1 'polypeptide(L)'
;SFRIALPSHLKARGAHDVFHASLLRVHIPNDDRLFPGRAENQVGLTDEVSGEWAVEQIIGHSGTKTDSLFQVKWKSGDVTWLPYEKADHLDALGEYFDALGISDVSQL
;
A
#
# COMPACT_ATOMS: atom_id res chain seq x y z
N SER A 1 29.57 -14.27 -18.71
CA SER A 1 28.72 -13.58 -17.72
C SER A 1 28.74 -12.09 -17.99
N PHE A 2 27.68 -11.37 -17.62
CA PHE A 2 27.53 -9.93 -17.79
C PHE A 2 27.19 -9.31 -16.44
N ARG A 3 27.79 -8.16 -16.10
CA ARG A 3 27.54 -7.48 -14.82
C ARG A 3 26.67 -6.26 -15.01
N ILE A 4 25.66 -6.09 -14.16
CA ILE A 4 24.76 -4.94 -14.16
C ILE A 4 24.93 -4.20 -12.84
N ALA A 5 24.92 -2.87 -12.88
CA ALA A 5 24.88 -2.09 -11.64
C ALA A 5 23.50 -2.26 -10.97
N LEU A 6 23.42 -3.16 -9.99
CA LEU A 6 22.21 -3.33 -9.17
C LEU A 6 22.16 -2.27 -8.05
N PRO A 7 20.96 -1.75 -7.74
CA PRO A 7 20.71 -0.98 -6.52
C PRO A 7 21.19 -1.70 -5.25
N SER A 8 21.59 -0.92 -4.25
CA SER A 8 22.12 -1.44 -2.98
C SER A 8 21.11 -2.33 -2.24
N HIS A 9 19.82 -1.99 -2.25
CA HIS A 9 18.78 -2.75 -1.56
C HIS A 9 18.60 -4.17 -2.14
N LEU A 10 18.72 -4.33 -3.46
CA LEU A 10 18.66 -5.67 -4.10
C LEU A 10 19.88 -6.51 -3.72
N LYS A 11 21.08 -5.89 -3.66
CA LYS A 11 22.29 -6.58 -3.20
C LYS A 11 22.18 -7.01 -1.74
N ALA A 12 21.61 -6.16 -0.88
CA ALA A 12 21.38 -6.47 0.53
C ALA A 12 20.45 -7.68 0.74
N ARG A 13 19.47 -7.87 -0.17
CA ARG A 13 18.58 -9.04 -0.21
C ARG A 13 19.18 -10.27 -0.91
N GLY A 14 20.46 -10.23 -1.30
CA GLY A 14 21.19 -11.36 -1.88
C GLY A 14 21.10 -11.49 -3.40
N ALA A 15 20.60 -10.48 -4.12
CA ALA A 15 20.62 -10.50 -5.58
C ALA A 15 22.06 -10.36 -6.12
N HIS A 16 22.47 -11.31 -6.97
CA HIS A 16 23.76 -11.26 -7.64
C HIS A 16 23.72 -10.35 -8.87
N ASP A 17 24.75 -9.53 -9.04
CA ASP A 17 24.88 -8.59 -10.16
C ASP A 17 25.38 -9.23 -11.45
N VAL A 18 25.54 -10.56 -11.47
CA VAL A 18 26.11 -11.33 -12.57
C VAL A 18 25.02 -12.16 -13.26
N PHE A 19 24.80 -11.91 -14.55
CA PHE A 19 23.79 -12.59 -15.36
C PHE A 19 24.41 -13.33 -16.56
N HIS A 20 23.68 -14.28 -17.13
CA HIS A 20 24.07 -14.92 -18.38
C HIS A 20 23.77 -13.99 -19.56
N ALA A 21 24.78 -13.63 -20.34
CA ALA A 21 24.65 -12.60 -21.38
C ALA A 21 23.58 -12.95 -22.44
N SER A 22 23.41 -14.23 -22.78
CA SER A 22 22.40 -14.68 -23.74
C SER A 22 20.95 -14.61 -23.24
N LEU A 23 20.74 -14.41 -21.94
CA LEU A 23 19.39 -14.29 -21.34
C LEU A 23 18.97 -12.83 -21.16
N LEU A 24 19.86 -11.88 -21.44
CA LEU A 24 19.55 -10.46 -21.37
C LEU A 24 18.54 -10.10 -22.47
N ARG A 25 17.54 -9.29 -22.09
CA ARG A 25 16.51 -8.77 -22.99
C ARG A 25 16.55 -7.24 -22.95
N VAL A 26 16.13 -6.62 -24.05
CA VAL A 26 15.98 -5.16 -24.12
C VAL A 26 14.91 -4.73 -23.11
N HIS A 27 15.22 -3.71 -22.32
CA HIS A 27 14.27 -3.14 -21.38
C HIS A 27 13.13 -2.45 -22.15
N ILE A 28 11.89 -2.83 -21.81
CA ILE A 28 10.67 -2.19 -22.29
C ILE A 28 10.10 -1.42 -21.10
N PRO A 29 9.93 -0.08 -21.19
CA PRO A 29 9.37 0.69 -20.08
C PRO A 29 7.93 0.26 -19.78
N ASN A 30 7.53 0.43 -18.52
CA ASN A 30 6.16 0.12 -18.08
C ASN A 30 5.14 1.00 -18.81
N ASP A 31 3.98 0.43 -19.14
CA ASP A 31 2.81 1.21 -19.56
C ASP A 31 1.98 1.55 -18.32
N ASP A 32 2.13 2.78 -17.83
CA ASP A 32 1.46 3.25 -16.60
C ASP A 32 -0.06 3.36 -16.75
N ARG A 33 -0.60 3.36 -17.98
CA ARG A 33 -2.05 3.35 -18.20
C ARG A 33 -2.64 1.96 -18.01
N LEU A 34 -1.90 0.93 -18.41
CA LEU A 34 -2.30 -0.48 -18.28
C LEU A 34 -1.90 -1.09 -16.94
N PHE A 35 -0.79 -0.62 -16.36
CA PHE A 35 -0.24 -1.12 -15.10
C PHE A 35 0.09 0.03 -14.13
N PRO A 36 -0.93 0.72 -13.62
CA PRO A 36 -0.72 1.70 -12.57
C PRO A 36 -0.19 1.00 -11.32
N GLY A 37 0.75 1.64 -10.61
CA GLY A 37 1.19 1.16 -9.31
C GLY A 37 2.36 0.16 -9.30
N ARG A 38 3.28 0.22 -10.28
CA ARG A 38 4.49 -0.63 -10.33
C ARG A 38 5.76 0.02 -9.75
N ALA A 39 5.63 1.01 -8.87
CA ALA A 39 6.80 1.51 -8.16
C ALA A 39 7.41 0.41 -7.27
N GLU A 40 8.73 0.44 -7.04
CA GLU A 40 9.44 -0.60 -6.29
C GLU A 40 8.84 -0.85 -4.89
N ASN A 41 8.33 0.23 -4.27
CA ASN A 41 7.64 0.22 -2.98
C ASN A 41 6.21 -0.38 -3.00
N GLN A 42 5.59 -0.46 -4.17
CA GLN A 42 4.26 -1.05 -4.35
C GLN A 42 4.32 -2.55 -4.70
N VAL A 43 5.49 -3.03 -5.15
CA VAL A 43 5.71 -4.43 -5.55
C VAL A 43 6.41 -5.25 -4.45
N GLY A 44 6.58 -4.68 -3.24
CA GLY A 44 7.18 -5.36 -2.09
C GLY A 44 8.71 -5.56 -2.20
N LEU A 45 9.37 -4.81 -3.10
CA LEU A 45 10.83 -4.86 -3.28
C LEU A 45 11.59 -4.04 -2.22
N THR A 46 10.87 -3.27 -1.41
CA THR A 46 11.38 -2.54 -0.22
C THR A 46 10.63 -2.98 1.03
N ASP A 47 11.28 -2.95 2.20
CA ASP A 47 10.66 -3.26 3.51
C ASP A 47 9.76 -2.12 4.02
N GLU A 48 9.64 -1.03 3.27
CA GLU A 48 8.58 -0.05 3.47
C GLU A 48 7.25 -0.69 3.11
N VAL A 49 6.62 -1.29 4.13
CA VAL A 49 5.20 -1.67 4.12
C VAL A 49 4.40 -0.37 3.92
N SER A 50 4.26 0.08 2.68
CA SER A 50 3.49 1.28 2.33
C SER A 50 1.98 1.02 2.28
N GLY A 51 1.51 -0.03 2.95
CA GLY A 51 0.09 -0.43 2.96
C GLY A 51 -0.83 0.63 3.58
N GLU A 52 -0.35 1.36 4.58
CA GLU A 52 -1.10 2.46 5.24
C GLU A 52 -1.23 3.71 4.34
N TRP A 53 -0.39 3.86 3.30
CA TRP A 53 -0.31 5.09 2.52
C TRP A 53 -1.35 5.22 1.40
N ALA A 54 -2.12 4.18 1.12
CA ALA A 54 -3.14 4.21 0.06
C ALA A 54 -4.47 4.80 0.54
N VAL A 55 -4.71 4.94 1.84
CA VAL A 55 -5.94 5.54 2.36
C VAL A 55 -5.84 7.07 2.27
N GLU A 56 -6.87 7.69 1.71
CA GLU A 56 -7.03 9.15 1.70
C GLU A 56 -7.73 9.60 2.99
N GLN A 57 -8.86 8.98 3.34
CA GLN A 57 -9.64 9.28 4.53
C GLN A 57 -10.79 8.26 4.71
N ILE A 58 -11.34 8.17 5.92
CA ILE A 58 -12.64 7.54 6.17
C ILE A 58 -13.72 8.61 6.03
N ILE A 59 -14.68 8.37 5.14
CA ILE A 59 -15.75 9.34 4.83
C ILE A 59 -17.07 9.02 5.52
N GLY A 60 -17.17 7.87 6.18
CA GLY A 60 -18.38 7.45 6.88
C GLY A 60 -18.25 6.07 7.52
N HIS A 61 -19.25 5.72 8.32
CA HIS A 61 -19.40 4.38 8.86
C HIS A 61 -20.89 3.97 8.88
N SER A 62 -21.13 2.67 9.05
CA SER A 62 -22.45 2.08 9.26
C SER A 62 -22.34 0.93 10.24
N GLY A 63 -23.31 0.79 11.13
CA GLY A 63 -23.25 -0.17 12.23
C GLY A 63 -22.90 0.52 13.55
N THR A 64 -22.55 -0.28 14.55
CA THR A 64 -22.24 0.21 15.89
C THR A 64 -21.03 -0.52 16.43
N LYS A 65 -20.16 0.19 17.15
CA LYS A 65 -19.00 -0.42 17.81
C LYS A 65 -18.16 -1.29 16.88
N THR A 66 -17.71 -2.45 17.34
CA THR A 66 -16.86 -3.39 16.59
C THR A 66 -17.54 -4.01 15.38
N ASP A 67 -18.87 -3.97 15.29
CA ASP A 67 -19.63 -4.45 14.13
C ASP A 67 -19.76 -3.37 13.03
N SER A 68 -19.07 -2.24 13.19
CA SER A 68 -19.09 -1.14 12.23
C SER A 68 -18.32 -1.48 10.96
N LEU A 69 -18.90 -1.09 9.82
CA LEU A 69 -18.25 -1.00 8.53
C LEU A 69 -17.85 0.45 8.29
N PHE A 70 -16.63 0.67 7.81
CA PHE A 70 -16.08 1.98 7.50
C PHE A 70 -15.95 2.16 6.00
N GLN A 71 -16.42 3.31 5.51
CA GLN A 71 -16.30 3.70 4.12
C GLN A 71 -14.95 4.40 3.92
N VAL A 72 -14.00 3.67 3.35
CA VAL A 72 -12.62 4.09 3.15
C VAL A 72 -12.49 4.63 1.73
N LYS A 73 -12.04 5.88 1.61
CA LYS A 73 -11.64 6.49 0.35
C LYS A 73 -10.14 6.29 0.16
N TRP A 74 -9.75 5.74 -0.98
CA TRP A 74 -8.35 5.51 -1.34
C TRP A 74 -7.80 6.69 -2.14
N LYS A 75 -6.48 6.91 -2.09
CA LYS A 75 -5.79 7.92 -2.90
C LYS A 75 -5.91 7.67 -4.41
N SER A 76 -6.26 6.45 -4.84
CA SER A 76 -6.61 6.13 -6.23
C SER A 76 -7.96 6.73 -6.65
N GLY A 77 -8.78 7.17 -5.69
CA GLY A 77 -10.15 7.63 -5.89
C GLY A 77 -11.21 6.54 -5.66
N ASP A 78 -10.80 5.28 -5.48
CA ASP A 78 -11.72 4.20 -5.17
C ASP A 78 -12.34 4.36 -3.78
N VAL A 79 -13.52 3.77 -3.57
CA VAL A 79 -14.20 3.75 -2.28
C VAL A 79 -14.64 2.33 -1.97
N THR A 80 -14.26 1.83 -0.80
CA THR A 80 -14.60 0.48 -0.35
C THR A 80 -15.09 0.48 1.09
N TRP A 81 -15.85 -0.54 1.47
CA TRP A 81 -16.25 -0.77 2.86
C TRP A 81 -15.32 -1.80 3.52
N LEU A 82 -14.74 -1.45 4.67
CA LEU A 82 -13.93 -2.33 5.49
C LEU A 82 -14.58 -2.55 6.87
N PRO A 83 -14.60 -3.79 7.40
CA PRO A 83 -14.97 -4.01 8.80
C PRO A 83 -13.93 -3.41 9.74
N TYR A 84 -14.35 -3.09 10.96
CA TYR A 84 -13.48 -2.53 12.01
C TYR A 84 -12.16 -3.30 12.18
N GLU A 85 -12.20 -4.64 12.21
CA GLU A 85 -10.99 -5.49 12.33
C GLU A 85 -9.95 -5.27 11.22
N LYS A 86 -10.35 -4.72 10.07
CA LYS A 86 -9.46 -4.38 8.97
C LYS A 86 -9.13 -2.89 8.89
N ALA A 87 -9.81 -2.06 9.67
CA ALA A 87 -9.63 -0.62 9.70
C ALA A 87 -8.91 -0.13 10.97
N ASP A 88 -8.80 -0.97 12.01
CA ASP A 88 -8.28 -0.63 13.33
C ASP A 88 -6.84 -0.08 13.36
N HIS A 89 -6.02 -0.52 12.41
CA HIS A 89 -4.62 -0.13 12.25
C HIS A 89 -4.45 1.06 11.28
N LEU A 90 -5.53 1.57 10.69
CA LEU A 90 -5.43 2.71 9.77
C LEU A 90 -5.35 4.01 10.57
N ASP A 91 -4.33 4.83 10.32
CA ASP A 91 -4.23 6.18 10.89
C ASP A 91 -5.48 7.02 10.60
N ALA A 92 -6.08 6.84 9.41
CA ALA A 92 -7.31 7.50 9.00
C ALA A 92 -8.52 7.19 9.90
N LEU A 93 -8.49 6.10 10.67
CA LEU A 93 -9.52 5.79 11.66
C LEU A 93 -9.39 6.70 12.89
N GLY A 94 -8.17 6.97 13.34
CA GLY A 94 -7.92 7.94 14.41
C GLY A 94 -8.40 9.34 14.02
N GLU A 95 -8.05 9.81 12.82
CA GLU A 95 -8.52 11.10 12.29
C GLU A 95 -10.05 11.19 12.22
N TYR A 96 -10.70 10.07 11.85
CA TYR A 96 -12.15 9.98 11.80
C TYR A 96 -12.80 10.06 13.18
N PHE A 97 -12.23 9.38 14.18
CA PHE A 97 -12.69 9.44 15.56
C PHE A 97 -12.51 10.83 16.17
N ASP A 98 -11.37 11.48 15.90
CA ASP A 98 -11.11 12.85 16.30
C ASP A 98 -12.14 13.82 15.71
N ALA A 99 -12.50 13.65 14.43
CA ALA A 99 -13.54 14.44 13.78
C ALA A 99 -14.94 14.24 14.39
N LEU A 100 -15.22 13.06 14.93
CA LEU A 100 -16.46 12.74 15.66
C LEU A 100 -16.40 13.10 17.15
N GLY A 101 -15.22 13.48 17.68
CA GLY A 101 -15.01 13.76 19.10
C GLY A 101 -15.08 12.51 19.99
N ILE A 102 -14.79 11.33 19.44
CA ILE A 102 -14.73 10.07 20.17
C ILE A 102 -13.29 9.55 20.21
N SER A 103 -12.97 8.71 21.18
CA SER A 103 -11.62 8.14 21.35
C SER A 103 -11.56 6.64 21.06
N ASP A 104 -12.70 5.98 20.97
CA ASP A 104 -12.78 4.52 20.85
C ASP A 104 -14.01 4.10 20.05
N VAL A 105 -13.88 2.99 19.31
CA VAL A 105 -14.96 2.44 18.49
C VAL A 105 -16.22 2.14 19.32
N SER A 106 -16.09 1.80 20.61
CA SER A 106 -17.22 1.53 21.50
C SER A 106 -18.17 2.71 21.70
N GLN A 107 -17.78 3.92 21.27
CA GLN A 107 -18.56 5.15 21.32
C GLN A 107 -19.31 5.47 20.01
N LEU A 108 -19.13 4.65 18.96
CA LEU A 108 -19.96 4.64 17.75
C LEU A 108 -21.27 3.88 18.00
#